data_AF-A0A524H089-F1
#
_entry.id   AF-A0A524H089-F1
#
_cell.length_a   1.000
_cell.length_b   1.000
_cell.length_c   1.000
_cell.angle_alpha   90.00
_cell.angle_beta   90.00
_cell.angle_gamma   90.00
#
_symmetry.space_group_name_H-M   'P 1'
#
loop_
_entity.id
_entity.type
_entity.pdbx_description
1 polymer ?
#
loop_
_entity_poly.entity_id
_entity_poly.type
_entity_poly.pdbx_seq_one_letter_code
_entity_poly.pdbx_strand_id
1 'polypeptide(L)'
;AETAILAAEMAHFFGMEPRVAMLSFSNFGNARHALSDKVARAADLARQRLPNLVVDGEMHADTALLEDKLSQMFPFSRLGGSANILIFPDLGSGNIAYKLMEQLGGATAVGPMLIGLSKPFNVLPRHTDMENVVNVITITVVQAGYLDFSKAPA
;
A
#
# COMPACT_ATOMS: atom_id res chain seq x y z
N ALA A 1 0.84 8.29 6.29
CA ALA A 1 1.61 7.63 7.36
C ALA A 1 0.84 6.41 7.86
N GLU A 2 -0.30 6.60 8.54
CA GLU A 2 -1.10 5.49 9.07
C GLU A 2 -1.55 4.48 8.00
N THR A 3 -2.05 4.96 6.85
CA THR A 3 -2.40 4.07 5.72
C THR A 3 -1.23 3.21 5.25
N ALA A 4 0.01 3.72 5.29
CA ALA A 4 1.21 2.98 4.91
C ALA A 4 1.52 1.84 5.90
N ILE A 5 1.37 2.12 7.20
CA ILE A 5 1.59 1.15 8.27
C ILE A 5 0.53 0.04 8.19
N LEU A 6 -0.75 0.42 8.10
CA LEU A 6 -1.86 -0.56 8.01
C LEU A 6 -1.78 -1.39 6.72
N ALA A 7 -1.35 -0.79 5.60
CA ALA A 7 -1.14 -1.54 4.36
C ALA A 7 0.03 -2.52 4.47
N ALA A 8 1.09 -2.17 5.21
CA ALA A 8 2.21 -3.06 5.48
C ALA A 8 1.80 -4.25 6.37
N GLU A 9 0.99 -4.01 7.40
CA GLU A 9 0.39 -5.08 8.21
C GLU A 9 -0.48 -6.03 7.36
N MET A 10 -1.26 -5.47 6.43
CA MET A 10 -2.05 -6.27 5.50
C MET A 10 -1.15 -7.12 4.57
N ALA A 11 -0.03 -6.59 4.09
CA ALA A 11 0.90 -7.38 3.29
C ALA A 11 1.51 -8.54 4.09
N HIS A 12 1.86 -8.31 5.36
CA HIS A 12 2.30 -9.39 6.26
C HIS A 12 1.20 -10.46 6.46
N PHE A 13 -0.07 -10.05 6.58
CA PHE A 13 -1.20 -10.98 6.63
C PHE A 13 -1.29 -11.88 5.39
N PHE A 14 -0.93 -11.35 4.22
CA PHE A 14 -0.80 -12.14 2.98
C PHE A 14 0.54 -12.88 2.83
N GLY A 15 1.39 -12.89 3.85
CA GLY A 15 2.71 -13.54 3.81
C GLY A 15 3.74 -12.83 2.94
N MET A 16 3.56 -11.54 2.67
CA MET A 16 4.47 -10.72 1.88
C MET A 16 5.30 -9.80 2.76
N GLU A 17 6.59 -9.68 2.46
CA GLU A 17 7.44 -8.65 3.07
C GLU A 17 7.15 -7.26 2.49
N PRO A 18 6.70 -6.28 3.28
CA PRO A 18 6.24 -4.99 2.78
C PRO A 18 7.39 -4.09 2.35
N ARG A 19 7.28 -3.54 1.13
CA ARG A 19 8.12 -2.46 0.60
C ARG A 19 7.21 -1.34 0.12
N VAL A 20 7.10 -0.30 0.94
CA VAL A 20 6.08 0.75 0.81
C VAL A 20 6.63 1.99 0.11
N ALA A 21 6.10 2.28 -1.08
CA ALA A 21 6.37 3.54 -1.76
C ALA A 21 5.25 4.57 -1.50
N MET A 22 5.65 5.74 -1.01
CA MET A 22 4.77 6.90 -0.83
C MET A 22 4.76 7.71 -2.14
N LEU A 23 3.68 7.59 -2.92
CA LEU A 23 3.61 8.11 -4.28
C LEU A 23 3.32 9.61 -4.34
N SER A 24 3.95 10.27 -5.32
CA SER A 24 3.79 11.69 -5.63
C SER A 24 4.16 11.96 -7.09
N PHE A 25 3.89 13.19 -7.55
CA PHE A 25 4.43 13.71 -8.82
C PHE A 25 5.85 14.30 -8.66
N SER A 26 6.42 14.25 -7.46
CA SER A 26 7.82 14.60 -7.17
C SER A 26 8.60 13.33 -6.84
N ASN A 27 9.89 13.35 -7.15
CA ASN A 27 10.88 12.41 -6.63
C ASN A 27 11.79 13.16 -5.67
N PHE A 28 11.73 12.81 -4.37
CA PHE A 28 12.68 13.24 -3.34
C PHE A 28 13.03 14.74 -3.40
N GLY A 29 12.02 15.59 -3.46
CA GLY A 29 12.14 17.05 -3.45
C GLY A 29 12.48 17.70 -4.80
N ASN A 30 12.50 16.95 -5.92
CA ASN A 30 12.81 17.52 -7.24
C ASN A 30 11.76 18.55 -7.72
N ALA A 31 10.51 18.44 -7.25
CA ALA A 31 9.45 19.40 -7.49
C ALA A 31 8.86 19.85 -6.14
N ARG A 32 9.31 21.01 -5.65
CA ARG A 32 8.86 21.58 -4.38
C ARG A 32 7.42 22.07 -4.49
N HIS A 33 6.53 21.47 -3.71
CA HIS A 33 5.12 21.82 -3.70
C HIS A 33 4.46 21.28 -2.43
N ALA A 34 3.43 21.97 -1.92
CA ALA A 34 2.75 21.56 -0.69
C ALA A 34 2.21 20.11 -0.73
N LEU A 35 1.83 19.63 -1.92
CA LEU A 35 1.36 18.26 -2.12
C LEU A 35 2.50 17.22 -2.06
N SER A 36 3.68 17.50 -2.62
CA SER A 36 4.84 16.62 -2.49
C SER A 36 5.39 16.63 -1.06
N ASP A 37 5.46 17.80 -0.43
CA ASP A 37 5.87 17.96 0.97
C ASP A 37 4.93 17.22 1.94
N LYS A 38 3.62 17.16 1.64
CA LYS A 38 2.65 16.34 2.40
C LYS A 38 3.03 14.87 2.38
N VAL A 39 3.41 14.33 1.21
CA VAL A 39 3.77 12.92 1.05
C VAL A 39 5.13 12.63 1.70
N ALA A 40 6.12 13.50 1.52
CA ALA A 40 7.43 13.39 2.17
C ALA A 40 7.30 13.31 3.70
N ARG A 41 6.56 14.25 4.30
CA ARG A 41 6.26 14.25 5.74
C ARG A 41 5.51 12.98 6.16
N ALA A 42 4.61 12.47 5.33
CA ALA A 42 3.88 11.25 5.63
C ALA A 42 4.79 10.01 5.62
N ALA A 43 5.83 9.98 4.78
CA ALA A 43 6.87 8.95 4.80
C ALA A 43 7.70 9.04 6.08
N ASP A 44 8.15 10.24 6.45
CA ASP A 44 8.90 10.48 7.69
C ASP A 44 8.12 10.05 8.94
N LEU A 45 6.85 10.42 9.02
CA LEU A 45 5.98 10.02 10.13
C LEU A 45 5.79 8.50 10.20
N ALA A 46 5.69 7.82 9.05
CA ALA A 46 5.60 6.35 9.05
C ALA A 46 6.90 5.73 9.60
N ARG A 47 8.06 6.25 9.17
CA ARG A 47 9.38 5.81 9.67
C ARG A 47 9.56 6.05 11.17
N GLN A 48 9.11 7.20 11.66
CA GLN A 48 9.20 7.52 13.09
C GLN A 48 8.32 6.60 13.94
N ARG A 49 7.12 6.25 13.47
CA ARG A 49 6.19 5.38 14.19
C ARG A 49 6.59 3.90 14.12
N LEU A 50 7.14 3.45 13.00
CA LEU A 50 7.58 2.08 12.80
C LEU A 50 8.97 2.05 12.13
N PRO A 51 10.07 2.18 12.90
CA PRO A 51 11.43 2.33 12.34
C PRO A 51 11.91 1.16 11.48
N ASN A 52 11.37 -0.04 11.70
CA ASN A 52 11.71 -1.24 10.95
C ASN A 52 10.92 -1.37 9.64
N LEU A 53 9.92 -0.52 9.40
CA LEU A 53 9.15 -0.55 8.17
C LEU A 53 10.01 -0.08 7.01
N VAL A 54 10.07 -0.89 5.96
CA VAL A 54 10.67 -0.50 4.68
C VAL A 54 9.69 0.42 3.95
N VAL A 55 9.83 1.72 4.19
CA VAL A 55 9.01 2.78 3.59
C VAL A 55 9.86 3.95 3.11
N ASP A 56 9.55 4.44 1.92
CA ASP A 56 10.25 5.58 1.34
C ASP A 56 9.38 6.44 0.42
N GLY A 57 9.91 7.60 0.05
CA GLY A 57 9.27 8.61 -0.78
C GLY A 57 9.36 10.01 -0.17
N GLU A 58 8.79 11.01 -0.81
CA GLU A 58 7.86 10.93 -1.93
C GLU A 58 8.52 10.56 -3.27
N MET A 59 7.85 9.74 -4.09
CA MET A 59 8.40 9.31 -5.38
C MET A 59 7.35 9.04 -6.46
N HIS A 60 7.78 9.05 -7.72
CA HIS A 60 6.98 8.65 -8.87
C HIS A 60 6.71 7.14 -8.86
N ALA A 61 5.61 6.73 -9.48
CA ALA A 61 5.25 5.30 -9.58
C ALA A 61 6.29 4.48 -10.36
N ASP A 62 6.85 5.03 -11.43
CA ASP A 62 7.89 4.33 -12.21
C ASP A 62 9.18 4.12 -11.41
N THR A 63 9.53 5.07 -10.54
CA THR A 63 10.68 5.02 -9.64
C THR A 63 10.46 3.99 -8.54
N ALA A 64 9.23 3.86 -8.06
CA ALA A 64 8.84 2.84 -7.10
C ALA A 64 8.88 1.41 -7.67
N LEU A 65 8.54 1.24 -8.96
CA LEU A 65 8.34 -0.07 -9.58
C LEU A 65 9.56 -0.59 -10.35
N LEU A 66 10.42 0.29 -10.87
CA LEU A 66 11.61 -0.08 -11.64
C LEU A 66 12.85 -0.05 -10.74
N GLU A 67 13.27 -1.21 -10.26
CA GLU A 67 14.44 -1.37 -9.36
C GLU A 67 15.73 -0.77 -9.93
N ASP A 68 16.00 -0.96 -11.22
CA ASP A 68 17.18 -0.38 -11.89
C ASP A 68 17.17 1.15 -11.83
N LYS A 69 15.99 1.77 -12.03
CA LYS A 69 15.85 3.23 -11.95
C LYS A 69 16.08 3.71 -10.52
N LEU A 70 15.50 3.02 -9.54
CA LEU A 70 15.63 3.37 -8.13
C LEU A 70 17.08 3.25 -7.65
N SER A 71 17.73 2.13 -7.93
CA SER A 71 19.11 1.87 -7.50
C SER A 71 20.13 2.80 -8.15
N GLN A 72 19.93 3.18 -9.42
CA GLN A 72 20.83 4.09 -10.14
C GLN A 72 20.63 5.56 -9.73
N MET A 73 19.39 6.03 -9.64
CA MET A 73 19.11 7.45 -9.40
C MET A 73 19.03 7.80 -7.91
N PHE A 74 18.59 6.84 -7.08
CA PHE A 74 18.30 7.03 -5.67
C PHE A 74 18.88 5.89 -4.81
N PRO A 75 20.22 5.67 -4.84
CA PRO A 75 20.87 4.57 -4.13
C PRO A 75 20.74 4.65 -2.60
N PHE A 76 20.36 5.82 -2.08
CA PHE A 76 20.05 6.03 -0.66
C PHE A 76 18.65 5.51 -0.27
N SER A 77 17.82 5.09 -1.23
CA SER A 77 16.47 4.66 -0.95
C SER A 77 16.44 3.41 -0.08
N ARG A 78 15.51 3.38 0.86
CA ARG A 78 15.35 2.26 1.81
C ARG A 78 14.65 1.05 1.21
N LEU A 79 13.97 1.19 0.07
CA LEU A 79 13.18 0.11 -0.52
C LEU A 79 14.04 -1.11 -0.90
N GLY A 80 15.29 -0.90 -1.34
CA GLY A 80 16.22 -1.98 -1.67
C GLY A 80 15.77 -2.90 -2.82
N GLY A 81 14.73 -2.52 -3.55
CA GLY A 81 14.09 -3.28 -4.61
C GLY A 81 12.75 -2.64 -5.02
N SER A 82 12.04 -3.23 -5.99
CA SER A 82 10.73 -2.74 -6.41
C SER A 82 9.70 -2.78 -5.27
N ALA A 83 8.97 -1.69 -5.08
CA ALA A 83 7.87 -1.60 -4.11
C ALA A 83 6.74 -2.58 -4.48
N ASN A 84 6.13 -3.18 -3.46
CA ASN A 84 4.93 -4.01 -3.60
C ASN A 84 3.70 -3.37 -2.93
N ILE A 85 3.86 -2.23 -2.27
CA ILE A 85 2.78 -1.44 -1.70
C ILE A 85 2.91 -0.01 -2.21
N LEU A 86 1.86 0.47 -2.87
CA LEU A 86 1.79 1.81 -3.45
C LEU A 86 0.79 2.66 -2.67
N ILE A 87 1.27 3.68 -1.95
CA ILE A 87 0.43 4.58 -1.17
C ILE A 87 0.21 5.86 -1.96
N PHE A 88 -1.03 6.06 -2.43
CA PHE A 88 -1.42 7.22 -3.22
C PHE A 88 -1.64 8.47 -2.34
N PRO A 89 -1.39 9.68 -2.89
CA PRO A 89 -1.49 10.94 -2.13
C PRO A 89 -2.93 11.35 -1.80
N ASP A 90 -3.92 10.80 -2.50
CA ASP A 90 -5.35 11.05 -2.34
C ASP A 90 -6.20 9.94 -2.99
N LEU A 91 -7.52 10.01 -2.76
CA LEU A 91 -8.48 9.04 -3.29
C LEU A 91 -8.59 9.09 -4.82
N GLY A 92 -8.45 10.27 -5.43
CA GLY A 92 -8.61 10.44 -6.88
C GLY A 92 -7.53 9.69 -7.64
N SER A 93 -6.28 9.94 -7.28
CA SER A 93 -5.10 9.25 -7.82
C SER A 93 -5.16 7.74 -7.60
N GLY A 94 -5.53 7.29 -6.39
CA GLY A 94 -5.70 5.87 -6.09
C GLY A 94 -6.80 5.21 -6.93
N ASN A 95 -7.99 5.81 -7.00
CA ASN A 95 -9.15 5.24 -7.72
C ASN A 95 -8.89 5.14 -9.23
N ILE A 96 -8.29 6.18 -9.81
CA ILE A 96 -7.94 6.19 -11.23
C ILE A 96 -6.89 5.12 -11.51
N ALA A 97 -5.82 5.06 -10.71
CA ALA A 97 -4.69 4.18 -10.97
C ALA A 97 -5.06 2.69 -10.93
N TYR A 98 -5.79 2.22 -9.91
CA TYR A 98 -6.11 0.78 -9.83
C TYR A 98 -7.07 0.35 -10.95
N LYS A 99 -8.01 1.22 -11.34
CA LYS A 99 -8.91 0.94 -12.48
C LYS A 99 -8.15 0.92 -13.80
N LEU A 100 -7.19 1.81 -14.01
CA LEU A 100 -6.32 1.75 -15.19
C LEU A 100 -5.49 0.46 -15.20
N MET A 101 -4.98 0.04 -14.05
CA MET A 101 -4.21 -1.21 -13.93
C MET A 101 -5.06 -2.44 -14.25
N GLU A 102 -6.33 -2.45 -13.85
CA GLU A 102 -7.28 -3.50 -14.21
C GLU A 102 -7.59 -3.49 -15.72
N GLN A 103 -7.99 -2.33 -16.27
CA GLN A 103 -8.49 -2.23 -17.64
C GLN A 103 -7.39 -2.29 -18.70
N LEU A 104 -6.21 -1.74 -18.42
CA LEU A 104 -5.10 -1.67 -19.38
C LEU A 104 -3.96 -2.64 -19.03
N GLY A 105 -3.71 -2.85 -17.74
CA GLY A 105 -2.63 -3.70 -17.25
C GLY A 105 -3.01 -5.19 -17.15
N GLY A 106 -4.30 -5.52 -17.29
CA GLY A 106 -4.80 -6.90 -17.14
C GLY A 106 -4.68 -7.44 -15.71
N ALA A 107 -4.50 -6.56 -14.72
CA ALA A 107 -4.44 -6.96 -13.33
C ALA A 107 -5.83 -7.33 -12.79
N THR A 108 -5.91 -8.33 -11.93
CA THR A 108 -7.14 -8.64 -11.18
C THR A 108 -7.21 -7.74 -9.95
N ALA A 109 -8.26 -6.92 -9.84
CA ALA A 109 -8.51 -6.13 -8.66
C ALA A 109 -9.35 -6.93 -7.64
N VAL A 110 -8.80 -7.17 -6.44
CA VAL A 110 -9.54 -7.76 -5.33
C VAL A 110 -9.83 -6.68 -4.28
N GLY A 111 -11.10 -6.47 -3.95
CA GLY A 111 -11.53 -5.48 -2.96
C GLY A 111 -12.80 -4.73 -3.33
N PRO A 112 -13.06 -3.56 -2.70
CA PRO A 112 -12.21 -2.87 -1.74
C PRO A 112 -12.13 -3.60 -0.39
N MET A 113 -10.97 -3.53 0.26
CA MET A 113 -10.74 -4.06 1.60
C MET A 113 -10.53 -2.92 2.59
N LEU A 114 -11.21 -2.97 3.73
CA LEU A 114 -11.01 -2.02 4.82
C LEU A 114 -9.91 -2.52 5.75
N ILE A 115 -9.10 -1.59 6.25
CA ILE A 115 -7.96 -1.83 7.14
C ILE A 115 -8.05 -0.92 8.37
N GLY A 116 -7.47 -1.35 9.49
CA GLY A 116 -7.45 -0.57 10.74
C GLY A 116 -8.74 -0.65 11.58
N LEU A 117 -9.60 -1.64 11.34
CA LEU A 117 -10.81 -1.87 12.13
C LEU A 117 -10.53 -2.84 13.29
N SER A 118 -11.24 -2.69 14.41
CA SER A 118 -11.13 -3.60 15.56
C SER A 118 -11.67 -5.01 15.29
N LYS A 119 -12.54 -5.15 14.27
CA LYS A 119 -13.09 -6.41 13.78
C LYS A 119 -13.19 -6.35 12.25
N PRO A 120 -13.09 -7.48 11.53
CA PRO A 120 -13.12 -7.48 10.08
C PRO A 120 -14.51 -7.11 9.58
N PHE A 121 -14.56 -6.11 8.72
CA PHE A 121 -15.78 -5.64 8.08
C PHE A 121 -15.37 -5.09 6.72
N ASN A 122 -15.99 -5.59 5.64
CA ASN A 122 -15.70 -5.17 4.28
C ASN A 122 -17.00 -4.79 3.57
N VAL A 123 -16.91 -3.83 2.65
CA VAL A 123 -18.05 -3.34 1.88
C VAL A 123 -17.83 -3.68 0.42
N LEU A 124 -18.85 -4.26 -0.22
CA LEU A 124 -18.81 -4.60 -1.63
C LEU A 124 -19.59 -3.57 -2.47
N PRO A 125 -19.02 -3.08 -3.59
CA PRO A 125 -19.75 -2.33 -4.59
C PRO A 125 -20.92 -3.13 -5.16
N ARG A 126 -22.00 -2.43 -5.55
CA ARG A 126 -23.20 -3.06 -6.14
C ARG A 126 -22.92 -3.89 -7.41
N HIS A 127 -21.86 -3.56 -8.14
CA HIS A 127 -21.52 -4.17 -9.42
C HIS A 127 -20.24 -5.02 -9.35
N THR A 128 -19.95 -5.60 -8.18
CA THR A 128 -18.86 -6.54 -8.01
C THR A 128 -19.21 -7.90 -8.62
N ASP A 129 -18.27 -8.50 -9.35
CA ASP A 129 -18.41 -9.86 -9.87
C ASP A 129 -18.41 -10.91 -8.74
N MET A 130 -18.95 -12.09 -9.03
CA MET A 130 -19.09 -13.17 -8.05
C MET A 130 -17.75 -13.66 -7.50
N GLU A 131 -16.69 -13.62 -8.30
CA GLU A 131 -15.37 -14.09 -7.90
C GLU A 131 -14.79 -13.18 -6.81
N ASN A 132 -14.88 -11.86 -6.99
CA ASN A 132 -14.46 -10.88 -6.01
C ASN A 132 -15.36 -10.90 -4.75
N VAL A 133 -16.66 -11.20 -4.86
CA VAL A 133 -17.50 -11.48 -3.67
C VAL A 133 -16.90 -12.62 -2.84
N VAL A 134 -16.61 -13.75 -3.48
CA VAL A 134 -16.05 -14.94 -2.80
C VAL A 134 -14.68 -14.64 -2.21
N ASN A 135 -13.82 -13.92 -2.94
CA ASN A 135 -12.48 -13.54 -2.47
C ASN A 135 -12.56 -12.64 -1.23
N VAL A 136 -13.40 -11.60 -1.25
CA VAL A 136 -13.54 -10.69 -0.11
C VAL A 136 -14.15 -11.40 1.11
N ILE A 137 -15.13 -12.29 0.93
CA ILE A 137 -15.66 -13.12 2.03
C ILE A 137 -14.55 -13.99 2.62
N THR A 138 -13.79 -14.68 1.76
CA THR A 138 -12.70 -15.56 2.19
C THR A 138 -11.67 -14.80 3.01
N ILE A 139 -11.22 -13.63 2.51
CA ILE A 139 -10.28 -12.77 3.23
C ILE A 139 -10.87 -12.32 4.58
N THR A 140 -12.14 -11.90 4.61
CA THR A 140 -12.82 -11.44 5.84
C THR A 140 -12.87 -12.55 6.91
N VAL A 141 -13.17 -13.79 6.51
CA VAL A 141 -13.21 -14.95 7.41
C VAL A 141 -11.83 -15.26 7.96
N VAL A 142 -10.80 -15.25 7.10
CA VAL A 142 -9.42 -15.49 7.54
C VAL A 142 -8.95 -14.38 8.49
N GLN A 143 -9.26 -13.11 8.20
CA GLN A 143 -8.98 -11.98 9.10
C GLN A 143 -9.64 -12.16 10.48
N ALA A 144 -10.87 -12.69 10.53
CA ALA A 144 -11.57 -12.95 11.78
C ALA A 144 -10.87 -14.05 12.59
N GLY A 145 -10.44 -15.11 11.91
CA GLY A 145 -9.64 -16.18 12.53
C GLY A 145 -8.34 -15.66 13.13
N TYR A 146 -7.61 -14.78 12.42
CA TYR A 146 -6.38 -14.17 12.95
C TYR A 146 -6.59 -13.32 14.21
N LEU A 147 -7.75 -12.68 14.36
CA LEU A 147 -8.08 -11.90 15.56
C LEU A 147 -8.44 -12.78 16.76
N ASP A 148 -9.05 -13.95 16.52
CA ASP A 148 -9.43 -14.92 17.58
C ASP A 148 -8.23 -15.70 18.16
N PHE A 149 -7.10 -15.79 17.45
CA PHE A 149 -5.85 -16.40 17.96
C PHE A 149 -4.89 -15.41 18.64
N SER A 150 -5.34 -14.19 18.94
CA SER A 150 -4.62 -13.30 19.87
C SER A 150 -4.54 -13.84 21.31
N LYS A 151 -5.07 -15.06 21.57
CA LYS A 151 -4.61 -15.97 22.62
C LYS A 151 -3.83 -17.18 22.05
N ALA A 152 -2.52 -16.96 21.85
CA ALA A 152 -1.39 -17.91 21.90
C ALA A 152 -1.13 -18.83 20.67
N PRO A 153 0.14 -19.24 20.40
CA PRO A 153 1.04 -19.84 21.38
C PRO A 153 2.35 -19.07 21.68
N ALA A 154 2.76 -19.23 22.94
CA ALA A 154 4.09 -19.19 23.58
C ALA A 154 5.17 -18.23 23.04
#